data_AF-Q76KV6-F1
#
_entry.id   AF-Q76KV6-F1
#
_cell.length_a   1.000
_cell.length_b   1.000
_cell.length_c   1.000
_cell.angle_alpha   90.00
_cell.angle_beta   90.00
_cell.angle_gamma   90.00
#
_symmetry.space_group_name_H-M   'P 1'
#
loop_
_entity.id
_entity.type
_entity.pdbx_description
1 polymer ?
#
loop_
_entity_poly.entity_id
_entity_poly.type
_entity_poly.pdbx_seq_one_letter_code
_entity_poly.pdbx_strand_id
1 'polypeptide(L)'
;DNCKVLVNIEQQSPDIAQGVHGHFTKKPEEIGAGDQGHMFGYATDETPELMPLSHVLATKLGARLTEVRKNGTCAWLRPDGKTQVTVEYYNDKGAMVPIRVHTVLISTQHDETVTNDEIAADLKEHVIKPVIPEKYLDSKT
;
A
#
# COMPACT_ATOMS: atom_id res chain seq x y z
N ASP A 1 -21.90 7.43 11.80
CA ASP A 1 -23.22 7.59 11.16
C ASP A 1 -23.68 9.03 10.90
N ASN A 2 -22.87 10.07 11.21
CA ASN A 2 -23.27 11.48 11.03
C ASN A 2 -22.67 12.15 9.78
N CYS A 3 -21.97 11.41 8.91
CA CYS A 3 -21.42 11.97 7.68
C CYS A 3 -22.53 12.15 6.63
N LYS A 4 -22.45 13.20 5.83
CA LYS A 4 -23.33 13.35 4.66
C LYS A 4 -22.92 12.35 3.58
N VAL A 5 -23.90 11.69 2.97
CA VAL A 5 -23.72 10.84 1.79
C VAL A 5 -24.49 11.48 0.64
N LEU A 6 -23.78 11.95 -0.38
CA LEU A 6 -24.37 12.55 -1.58
C LEU A 6 -24.28 11.54 -2.73
N VAL A 7 -25.40 11.29 -3.42
CA VAL A 7 -25.49 10.33 -4.52
C VAL A 7 -25.85 11.07 -5.80
N ASN A 8 -24.95 11.02 -6.78
CA ASN A 8 -25.16 11.59 -8.12
C ASN A 8 -24.66 10.58 -9.16
N ILE A 9 -25.50 9.61 -9.49
CA ILE A 9 -25.19 8.48 -10.37
C ILE A 9 -26.17 8.49 -11.53
N GLU A 10 -25.64 8.41 -12.75
CA GLU A 10 -26.41 8.26 -13.98
C GLU A 10 -26.08 6.94 -14.67
N GLN A 11 -26.84 6.60 -15.71
CA GLN A 11 -26.52 5.48 -16.58
C GLN A 11 -25.28 5.79 -17.42
N GLN A 12 -24.61 4.75 -17.92
CA GLN A 12 -23.54 4.94 -18.90
C GLN A 12 -24.10 5.64 -20.15
N SER A 13 -23.32 6.55 -20.74
CA SER A 13 -23.68 7.19 -22.01
C SER A 13 -24.01 6.14 -23.09
N PRO A 14 -25.18 6.24 -23.76
CA PRO A 14 -25.54 5.35 -24.86
C PRO A 14 -24.52 5.32 -25.99
N ASP A 15 -23.83 6.44 -26.26
CA ASP A 15 -22.82 6.55 -27.31
C ASP A 15 -21.57 5.72 -27.01
N ILE A 16 -21.23 5.60 -25.73
CA ILE A 16 -20.16 4.71 -25.24
C ILE A 16 -20.65 3.27 -25.27
N ALA A 17 -21.87 3.03 -24.76
CA ALA A 17 -22.46 1.70 -24.64
C ALA A 17 -22.55 0.97 -25.99
N GLN A 18 -22.96 1.66 -27.06
CA GLN A 18 -23.02 1.07 -28.40
C GLN A 18 -21.64 0.73 -28.98
N GLY A 19 -20.62 1.56 -28.72
CA GLY A 19 -19.25 1.33 -29.19
C GLY A 19 -18.53 0.21 -28.45
N VAL A 20 -18.66 0.16 -27.13
CA VAL A 20 -17.90 -0.76 -26.26
C VAL A 20 -18.51 -2.15 -26.24
N HIS A 21 -19.76 -2.27 -25.77
CA HIS A 21 -20.43 -3.56 -25.54
C HIS A 21 -21.72 -3.72 -26.37
N GLY A 22 -21.99 -2.82 -27.31
CA GLY A 22 -23.16 -2.88 -28.20
C GLY A 22 -24.48 -2.90 -27.43
N HIS A 23 -24.62 -2.13 -26.35
CA HIS A 23 -25.77 -2.25 -25.44
C HIS A 23 -26.02 -3.70 -24.94
N PHE A 24 -24.96 -4.38 -24.49
CA PHE A 24 -25.00 -5.75 -23.94
C PHE A 24 -25.30 -6.84 -24.97
N THR A 25 -25.11 -6.56 -26.27
CA THR A 25 -25.31 -7.53 -27.35
C THR A 25 -24.02 -8.19 -27.83
N LYS A 26 -22.86 -7.57 -27.59
CA LYS A 26 -21.55 -8.15 -27.95
C LYS A 26 -21.20 -9.33 -27.06
N LYS A 27 -20.63 -10.38 -27.64
CA LYS A 27 -20.01 -11.47 -26.87
C LYS A 27 -18.71 -10.97 -26.21
N PRO A 28 -18.22 -11.63 -25.14
CA PRO A 28 -17.00 -11.20 -24.44
C PRO A 28 -15.79 -10.97 -25.34
N GLU A 29 -15.59 -11.82 -26.35
CA GLU A 29 -14.50 -11.72 -27.33
C GLU A 29 -14.66 -10.59 -28.36
N GLU A 30 -15.84 -9.97 -28.43
CA GLU A 30 -16.18 -8.87 -29.34
C GLU A 30 -16.23 -7.50 -28.64
N ILE A 31 -16.08 -7.47 -27.31
CA ILE A 31 -16.11 -6.25 -26.50
C ILE A 31 -14.90 -5.38 -26.84
N GLY A 32 -15.17 -4.12 -27.18
CA GLY A 32 -14.13 -3.11 -27.42
C GLY A 32 -13.51 -2.60 -26.12
N ALA A 33 -12.36 -1.95 -26.22
CA ALA A 33 -11.80 -1.22 -25.08
C ALA A 33 -12.78 -0.14 -24.60
N GLY A 34 -12.96 -0.03 -23.28
CA GLY A 34 -13.89 0.94 -22.69
C GLY A 34 -13.45 2.40 -22.82
N ASP A 35 -12.15 2.62 -23.01
CA ASP A 35 -11.53 3.93 -23.24
C ASP A 35 -10.13 3.74 -23.86
N GLN A 36 -9.52 4.81 -24.36
CA GLN A 36 -8.15 4.82 -24.85
C GLN A 36 -7.13 4.95 -23.71
N GLY A 37 -5.98 4.28 -23.83
CA GLY A 37 -4.89 4.38 -22.86
C GLY A 37 -3.83 3.30 -23.04
N HIS A 38 -2.78 3.35 -22.22
CA HIS A 38 -1.75 2.32 -22.14
C HIS A 38 -1.55 1.88 -20.68
N MET A 39 -1.10 0.65 -20.49
CA MET A 39 -0.95 0.04 -19.17
C MET A 39 0.43 -0.61 -19.07
N PHE A 40 1.02 -0.57 -17.87
CA PHE A 40 2.29 -1.23 -17.58
C PHE A 40 2.11 -2.32 -16.54
N GLY A 41 2.71 -3.47 -16.81
CA GLY A 41 2.96 -4.49 -15.80
C GLY A 41 4.42 -4.45 -15.39
N TYR A 42 4.70 -4.73 -14.12
CA TYR A 42 6.06 -4.85 -13.61
C TYR A 42 6.14 -6.04 -12.64
N ALA A 43 7.28 -6.72 -12.65
CA ALA A 43 7.62 -7.78 -11.72
C ALA A 43 9.14 -7.78 -11.51
N THR A 44 9.57 -8.20 -10.32
CA THR A 44 10.99 -8.29 -9.91
C THR A 44 11.12 -9.48 -8.97
N ASP A 45 12.18 -10.26 -9.08
CA ASP A 45 12.38 -11.49 -8.30
C ASP A 45 12.94 -11.24 -6.88
N GLU A 46 13.12 -9.98 -6.49
CA GLU A 46 13.65 -9.59 -5.18
C GLU A 46 12.75 -9.98 -3.99
N THR A 47 11.48 -10.32 -4.21
CA THR A 47 10.56 -10.88 -3.20
C THR A 47 9.78 -12.08 -3.74
N PRO A 48 9.29 -12.99 -2.85
CA PRO A 48 8.48 -14.13 -3.27
C PRO A 48 7.19 -13.77 -4.03
N GLU A 49 6.59 -12.62 -3.72
CA GLU A 49 5.39 -12.08 -4.39
C GLU A 49 5.71 -11.31 -5.70
N LEU A 50 6.96 -11.33 -6.14
CA LEU A 50 7.47 -10.70 -7.36
C LEU A 50 7.31 -9.17 -7.43
N MET A 51 7.37 -8.50 -6.28
CA MET A 51 7.20 -7.05 -6.13
C MET A 51 8.44 -6.38 -5.52
N PRO A 52 8.68 -5.08 -5.75
CA PRO A 52 9.77 -4.36 -5.10
C PRO A 52 9.69 -4.43 -3.58
N LEU A 53 10.79 -4.76 -2.90
CA LEU A 53 10.85 -4.87 -1.45
C LEU A 53 10.46 -3.55 -0.77
N SER A 54 10.89 -2.41 -1.32
CA SER A 54 10.49 -1.09 -0.82
C SER A 54 8.97 -0.89 -0.80
N HIS A 55 8.28 -1.30 -1.87
CA HIS A 55 6.82 -1.26 -1.96
C HIS A 55 6.18 -2.26 -0.98
N VAL A 56 6.66 -3.50 -0.98
CA VAL A 56 6.14 -4.58 -0.12
C VAL A 56 6.22 -4.19 1.35
N LEU A 57 7.37 -3.68 1.82
CA LEU A 57 7.56 -3.27 3.20
C LEU A 57 6.68 -2.08 3.57
N ALA A 58 6.63 -1.03 2.74
CA ALA A 58 5.78 0.13 3.02
C ALA A 58 4.30 -0.27 3.13
N THR A 59 3.81 -1.09 2.19
CA THR A 59 2.44 -1.62 2.18
C THR A 59 2.16 -2.48 3.43
N LYS A 60 3.05 -3.40 3.78
CA LYS A 60 2.89 -4.27 4.95
C LYS A 60 2.94 -3.49 6.26
N LEU A 61 3.75 -2.44 6.37
CA LEU A 61 3.74 -1.55 7.54
C LEU A 61 2.38 -0.85 7.71
N GLY A 62 1.79 -0.35 6.62
CA GLY A 62 0.45 0.26 6.64
C GLY A 62 -0.65 -0.72 7.06
N ALA A 63 -0.58 -1.96 6.55
CA ALA A 63 -1.48 -3.03 6.97
C ALA A 63 -1.29 -3.38 8.46
N ARG A 64 -0.04 -3.48 8.93
CA ARG A 64 0.28 -3.77 10.33
C ARG A 64 -0.16 -2.67 11.28
N LEU A 65 -0.02 -1.39 10.92
CA LEU A 65 -0.59 -0.26 11.68
C LEU A 65 -2.09 -0.43 11.93
N THR A 66 -2.81 -0.82 10.88
CA THR A 66 -4.25 -1.09 10.97
C THR A 66 -4.55 -2.30 11.85
N GLU A 67 -3.74 -3.35 11.76
CA GLU A 67 -3.88 -4.56 12.56
C GLU A 67 -3.72 -4.26 14.06
N VAL A 68 -2.64 -3.59 14.46
CA VAL A 68 -2.36 -3.28 15.88
C VAL A 68 -3.36 -2.31 16.49
N ARG A 69 -3.98 -1.46 15.66
CA ARG A 69 -5.12 -0.64 16.06
C ARG A 69 -6.37 -1.49 16.29
N LYS A 70 -6.72 -2.35 15.34
CA LYS A 70 -7.96 -3.15 15.38
C LYS A 70 -7.93 -4.25 16.45
N ASN A 71 -6.76 -4.78 16.77
CA ASN A 71 -6.60 -5.83 17.79
C ASN A 71 -6.33 -5.28 19.20
N GLY A 72 -6.20 -3.94 19.35
CA GLY A 72 -6.01 -3.27 20.64
C GLY A 72 -4.56 -3.26 21.16
N THR A 73 -3.58 -3.78 20.43
CA THR A 73 -2.16 -3.73 20.82
C THR A 73 -1.69 -2.29 21.02
N CYS A 74 -2.06 -1.40 20.09
CA CYS A 74 -1.79 0.03 20.16
C CYS A 74 -3.13 0.78 20.11
N ALA A 75 -3.88 0.73 21.21
CA ALA A 75 -5.26 1.24 21.28
C ALA A 75 -5.39 2.77 21.04
N TRP A 76 -4.30 3.52 21.23
CA TRP A 76 -4.22 4.96 20.98
C TRP A 76 -4.23 5.34 19.49
N LEU A 77 -4.04 4.36 18.59
CA LEU A 77 -4.02 4.60 17.14
C LEU A 77 -5.40 5.00 16.61
N ARG A 78 -5.41 6.02 15.75
CA ARG A 78 -6.57 6.39 14.93
C ARG A 78 -6.41 5.89 13.48
N PRO A 79 -7.47 5.95 12.64
CA PRO A 79 -7.47 5.23 11.36
C PRO A 79 -6.54 5.76 10.26
N ASP A 80 -6.16 7.04 10.27
CA ASP A 80 -5.29 7.63 9.24
C ASP A 80 -3.81 7.39 9.56
N GLY A 81 -3.04 6.91 8.58
CA GLY A 81 -1.62 6.63 8.73
C GLY A 81 -0.91 6.42 7.39
N LYS A 82 0.37 6.77 7.35
CA LYS A 82 1.24 6.70 6.17
C LYS A 82 2.57 6.07 6.53
N THR A 83 3.13 5.33 5.59
CA THR A 83 4.41 4.64 5.72
C THR A 83 5.26 4.87 4.49
N GLN A 84 6.58 4.97 4.69
CA GLN A 84 7.55 5.08 3.61
C GLN A 84 8.81 4.33 4.01
N VAL A 85 9.40 3.62 3.05
CA VAL A 85 10.60 2.81 3.26
C VAL A 85 11.61 3.13 2.16
N THR A 86 12.79 3.55 2.57
CA THR A 86 13.96 3.70 1.68
C THR A 86 14.82 2.46 1.82
N VAL A 87 15.07 1.77 0.72
CA VAL A 87 15.89 0.55 0.67
C VAL A 87 17.17 0.85 -0.12
N GLU A 88 18.29 0.39 0.40
CA GLU A 88 19.58 0.40 -0.29
C GLU A 88 19.67 -0.84 -1.18
N TYR A 89 20.01 -0.64 -2.47
CA TYR A 89 20.03 -1.69 -3.48
C TYR A 89 21.41 -1.83 -4.12
N TYR A 90 21.71 -3.05 -4.52
CA TYR A 90 22.74 -3.38 -5.47
C TYR A 90 22.12 -3.77 -6.81
N ASN A 91 22.76 -3.35 -7.91
CA ASN A 91 22.38 -3.74 -9.26
C ASN A 91 23.27 -4.91 -9.71
N ASP A 92 22.71 -6.12 -9.74
CA ASP A 92 23.36 -7.31 -10.30
C ASP A 92 22.93 -7.49 -11.76
N LYS A 93 23.65 -6.84 -12.68
CA LYS A 93 23.44 -6.97 -14.14
C LYS A 93 22.00 -6.71 -14.61
N GLY A 94 21.30 -5.81 -13.92
CA GLY A 94 19.91 -5.44 -14.17
C GLY A 94 18.93 -5.95 -13.12
N ALA A 95 19.28 -6.96 -12.33
CA ALA A 95 18.47 -7.45 -11.22
C ALA A 95 18.69 -6.57 -9.97
N MET A 96 17.59 -6.26 -9.26
CA MET A 96 17.62 -5.46 -8.04
C MET A 96 17.81 -6.38 -6.83
N VAL A 97 18.90 -6.18 -6.09
CA VAL A 97 19.21 -6.97 -4.89
C VAL A 97 19.14 -6.05 -3.66
N PRO A 98 18.14 -6.20 -2.78
CA PRO A 98 18.04 -5.41 -1.57
C PRO A 98 19.18 -5.74 -0.60
N ILE A 99 19.88 -4.71 -0.12
CA ILE A 99 21.00 -4.86 0.82
C ILE A 99 20.52 -4.63 2.25
N ARG A 100 19.87 -3.49 2.49
CA ARG A 100 19.35 -3.08 3.80
C ARG A 100 18.25 -2.05 3.67
N VAL A 101 17.47 -1.88 4.74
CA VAL A 101 16.57 -0.73 4.88
C VAL A 101 17.39 0.44 5.42
N HIS A 102 17.40 1.52 4.66
CA HIS A 102 18.13 2.74 5.02
C HIS A 102 17.31 3.67 5.93
N THR A 103 16.01 3.81 5.67
CA THR A 103 15.16 4.69 6.46
C THR A 103 13.73 4.15 6.45
N VAL A 104 13.11 4.15 7.63
CA VAL A 104 11.68 3.90 7.79
C VAL A 104 11.02 5.16 8.32
N LEU A 105 9.97 5.61 7.66
CA LEU A 105 9.14 6.73 8.09
C LEU A 105 7.72 6.23 8.31
N ILE A 106 7.16 6.58 9.47
CA ILE A 106 5.74 6.38 9.78
C ILE A 106 5.19 7.71 10.30
N SER A 107 4.04 8.11 9.78
CA SER A 107 3.23 9.19 10.35
C SER A 107 1.82 8.65 10.53
N THR A 108 1.36 8.58 11.78
CA THR A 108 0.07 7.96 12.11
C THR A 108 -0.73 8.89 13.01
N GLN A 109 -2.03 8.93 12.79
CA GLN A 109 -2.96 9.62 13.65
C GLN A 109 -3.07 8.88 14.98
N HIS A 110 -3.14 9.65 16.06
CA HIS A 110 -3.25 9.14 17.43
C HIS A 110 -4.28 9.97 18.22
N ASP A 111 -4.67 9.47 19.38
CA ASP A 111 -5.43 10.26 20.36
C ASP A 111 -4.49 11.14 21.22
N GLU A 112 -5.09 11.88 22.16
CA GLU A 112 -4.36 12.84 23.00
C GLU A 112 -3.67 12.20 24.22
N THR A 113 -3.77 10.88 24.39
CA THR A 113 -3.33 10.18 25.61
C THR A 113 -1.89 9.69 25.56
N VAL A 114 -1.36 9.47 24.35
CA VAL A 114 -0.03 8.89 24.13
C VAL A 114 1.03 9.97 23.87
N THR A 115 2.23 9.77 24.40
CA THR A 115 3.38 10.66 24.17
C THR A 115 4.15 10.29 22.90
N ASN A 116 4.94 11.21 22.36
CA ASN A 116 5.79 10.91 21.19
C ASN A 116 6.81 9.79 21.44
N ASP A 117 7.32 9.68 22.67
CA ASP A 117 8.28 8.63 23.03
C ASP A 117 7.62 7.25 23.02
N GLU A 118 6.39 7.15 23.55
CA GLU A 118 5.58 5.93 23.49
C GLU A 118 5.17 5.58 22.06
N ILE A 119 4.74 6.57 21.25
CA ILE A 119 4.46 6.37 19.82
C ILE A 119 5.69 5.77 19.14
N ALA A 120 6.87 6.37 19.33
CA ALA A 120 8.10 5.91 18.68
C ALA A 120 8.48 4.49 19.12
N ALA A 121 8.38 4.18 20.42
CA ALA A 121 8.68 2.86 20.96
C ALA A 121 7.72 1.78 20.44
N ASP A 122 6.41 2.02 20.52
CA ASP A 122 5.36 1.10 20.09
C ASP A 122 5.43 0.84 18.58
N LEU A 123 5.63 1.88 17.77
CA LEU A 123 5.77 1.72 16.32
C LEU A 123 7.00 0.87 15.98
N LYS A 124 8.12 1.07 16.67
CA LYS A 124 9.32 0.27 16.44
C LYS A 124 9.10 -1.20 16.79
N GLU A 125 8.48 -1.47 17.95
CA GLU A 125 8.32 -2.82 18.48
C GLU A 125 7.17 -3.60 17.83
N HIS A 126 6.01 -2.97 17.67
CA HIS A 126 4.78 -3.64 17.29
C HIS A 126 4.45 -3.51 15.79
N VAL A 127 5.13 -2.62 15.06
CA VAL A 127 4.87 -2.37 13.64
C VAL A 127 6.10 -2.64 12.78
N ILE A 128 7.25 -2.03 13.08
CA ILE A 128 8.46 -2.13 12.23
C ILE A 128 9.11 -3.51 12.35
N LYS A 129 9.50 -3.92 13.56
CA LYS A 129 10.18 -5.21 13.78
C LYS A 129 9.39 -6.44 13.30
N PRO A 130 8.05 -6.53 13.47
CA PRO A 130 7.30 -7.69 12.99
C PRO A 130 7.19 -7.79 11.47
N VAL A 131 7.42 -6.68 10.75
CA VAL A 131 7.24 -6.61 9.29
C VAL A 131 8.56 -6.68 8.54
N ILE A 132 9.58 -5.95 8.99
CA ILE A 132 10.87 -5.87 8.29
C ILE A 132 11.75 -7.03 8.76
N PRO A 133 12.18 -7.94 7.87
CA PRO A 133 13.11 -9.01 8.22
C PRO A 133 14.39 -8.44 8.86
N GLU A 134 14.82 -9.03 9.97
CA GLU A 134 15.95 -8.55 10.77
C GLU A 134 17.24 -8.39 9.95
N LYS A 135 17.46 -9.24 8.94
CA LYS A 135 18.60 -9.15 8.02
C LYS A 135 18.71 -7.82 7.26
N TYR A 136 17.64 -7.03 7.19
CA TYR A 136 17.64 -5.72 6.54
C TYR A 136 17.67 -4.55 7.53
N LEU A 137 17.65 -4.80 8.85
CA LEU A 137 17.73 -3.77 9.88
C LEU A 137 19.11 -3.78 10.54
N ASP A 138 19.70 -2.61 10.70
CA ASP A 138 20.94 -2.44 11.45
C ASP A 138 20.92 -1.18 12.33
N SER A 139 22.01 -0.94 13.07
CA SER A 139 22.13 0.22 13.95
C SER A 139 22.21 1.57 13.22
N LYS A 140 22.28 1.57 11.89
CA LYS A 140 22.30 2.76 11.03
C LYS A 140 21.02 2.90 10.20
N THR A 141 20.02 2.05 10.41
CA THR A 141 18.68 2.19 9.82
C THR A 141 17.91 3.33 10.49
#